data_AF-A0A7C6X953-F1
#
_entry.id   AF-A0A7C6X953-F1
#
_cell.length_a   1.000
_cell.length_b   1.000
_cell.length_c   1.000
_cell.angle_alpha   90.00
_cell.angle_beta   90.00
_cell.angle_gamma   90.00
#
_symmetry.space_group_name_H-M   'P 1'
#
loop_
_entity.id
_entity.type
_entity.pdbx_description
1 polymer ?
#
loop_
_entity_poly.entity_id
_entity_poly.type
_entity_poly.pdbx_seq_one_letter_code
_entity_poly.pdbx_strand_id
1 'polypeptide(L)'
;MDKQNIRSDENRDQLDELLKRAEEDALQNEDELINLADDVRALTADYTEDKESLAAVHLTDYDTGTTASYEDQDIQVLEGLEAVRKRPGMYIGDTTARGMHHLIYEIVANSVDEALAGRCDSIEVTVLPDQSIRVEDNGIGIPVGIHPTAGIPTVEVVHTMLHAGGKFGGEAYSVSGGLHGVGAAVVNALSEWMEVVVNRNGQSHYIRFERGETVTPLMVTGPAAHSGTITTFKPDPLIFSELEADFDLMTTRYREMAFLNRDVAITLTDARVEPALVRKLHYEGG
;
A
#
# COMPACT_ATOMS: atom_id res chain seq x y z
N MET A 1 30.29 -36.12 -44.49
CA MET A 1 31.12 -36.75 -43.45
C MET A 1 30.96 -35.93 -42.19
N ASP A 2 30.49 -36.64 -41.17
CA ASP A 2 29.82 -36.15 -39.97
C ASP A 2 30.67 -35.27 -39.05
N LYS A 3 30.03 -34.26 -38.48
CA LYS A 3 30.42 -33.65 -37.22
C LYS A 3 29.36 -34.03 -36.19
N GLN A 4 29.52 -35.18 -35.55
CA GLN A 4 28.70 -35.57 -34.41
C GLN A 4 29.56 -36.06 -33.24
N ASN A 5 29.12 -35.67 -32.04
CA ASN A 5 29.32 -36.31 -30.74
C ASN A 5 30.75 -36.47 -30.19
N ILE A 6 31.30 -35.39 -29.64
CA ILE A 6 32.37 -35.49 -28.62
C ILE A 6 32.00 -34.75 -27.31
N ARG A 7 30.78 -34.21 -27.18
CA ARG A 7 30.32 -33.50 -25.96
C ARG A 7 29.13 -34.15 -25.23
N SER A 8 28.71 -35.35 -25.66
CA SER A 8 27.56 -36.05 -25.06
C SER A 8 27.95 -36.96 -23.90
N ASP A 9 29.19 -37.46 -23.87
CA ASP A 9 29.54 -38.57 -22.98
C ASP A 9 30.12 -38.06 -21.64
N GLU A 10 30.94 -37.02 -21.63
CA GLU A 10 31.43 -36.41 -20.37
C GLU A 10 30.29 -35.81 -19.51
N ASN A 11 29.25 -35.26 -20.14
CA ASN A 11 28.07 -34.74 -19.42
C ASN A 11 27.15 -35.87 -18.93
N ARG A 12 27.13 -37.02 -19.61
CA ARG A 12 26.38 -38.20 -19.17
C ARG A 12 27.07 -38.88 -18.00
N ASP A 13 28.39 -39.00 -18.05
CA ASP A 13 29.16 -39.58 -16.96
C ASP A 13 29.08 -38.71 -15.69
N GLN A 14 29.10 -37.38 -15.82
CA GLN A 14 28.85 -36.46 -14.71
C GLN A 14 27.43 -36.52 -14.15
N LEU A 15 26.43 -36.72 -15.02
CA LEU A 15 25.04 -36.85 -14.62
C LEU A 15 24.78 -38.21 -13.93
N ASP A 16 25.39 -39.28 -14.43
CA ASP A 16 25.31 -40.62 -13.84
C ASP A 16 26.04 -40.66 -12.49
N GLU A 17 27.15 -39.93 -12.33
CA GLU A 17 27.86 -39.79 -11.04
C GLU A 17 27.06 -38.94 -10.03
N LEU A 18 26.37 -37.89 -10.50
CA LEU A 18 25.44 -37.10 -9.67
C LEU A 18 24.20 -37.90 -9.25
N LEU A 19 23.65 -38.71 -10.15
CA LEU A 19 22.51 -39.59 -9.87
C LEU A 19 22.90 -40.68 -8.87
N LYS A 20 24.10 -41.27 -9.02
CA LYS A 20 24.63 -42.23 -8.04
C LYS A 20 24.81 -41.63 -6.66
N ARG A 21 25.36 -40.40 -6.58
CA ARG A 21 25.46 -39.67 -5.30
C ARG A 21 24.09 -39.39 -4.69
N ALA A 22 23.11 -38.98 -5.50
CA ALA A 22 21.76 -38.73 -5.02
C ALA A 22 21.07 -40.02 -4.54
N GLU A 23 21.30 -41.16 -5.19
CA GLU A 23 20.82 -42.47 -4.74
C GLU A 23 21.55 -42.95 -3.47
N GLU A 24 22.86 -42.74 -3.37
CA GLU A 24 23.64 -43.05 -2.17
C GLU A 24 23.23 -42.16 -0.98
N ASP A 25 22.96 -40.86 -1.19
CA ASP A 25 22.46 -39.93 -0.17
C ASP A 25 21.01 -40.28 0.24
N ALA A 26 20.18 -40.75 -0.70
CA ALA A 26 18.83 -41.23 -0.42
C ALA A 26 18.80 -42.59 0.33
N LEU A 27 19.84 -43.41 0.16
CA LEU A 27 20.01 -44.70 0.87
C LEU A 27 20.71 -44.53 2.23
N GLN A 28 21.45 -43.45 2.46
CA GLN A 28 22.14 -43.17 3.73
C GLN A 28 21.29 -42.37 4.73
N ASN A 29 20.25 -41.66 4.27
CA ASN A 29 19.25 -41.06 5.15
C ASN A 29 18.09 -42.04 5.36
N GLU A 30 18.27 -42.99 6.28
CA GLU A 30 17.16 -43.60 7.02
C GLU A 30 16.54 -42.60 8.03
N ASP A 31 16.50 -41.31 7.70
CA ASP A 31 15.58 -40.41 8.36
C ASP A 31 14.20 -40.72 7.79
N GLU A 32 13.55 -41.70 8.41
CA GLU A 32 12.11 -41.94 8.30
C GLU A 32 11.44 -40.56 8.23
N LEU A 33 10.62 -40.31 7.21
CA LEU A 33 9.78 -39.11 7.17
C LEU A 33 8.77 -39.21 8.31
N ILE A 34 9.18 -38.77 9.50
CA ILE A 34 8.36 -38.75 10.69
C ILE A 34 7.41 -37.57 10.54
N ASN A 35 6.11 -37.84 10.54
CA ASN A 35 5.10 -36.80 10.67
C ASN A 35 5.15 -36.21 12.09
N LEU A 36 5.98 -35.19 12.28
CA LEU A 36 6.16 -34.48 13.55
C LEU A 36 4.87 -33.76 14.02
N ALA A 37 3.83 -33.70 13.19
CA ALA A 37 2.54 -33.08 13.57
C ALA A 37 1.71 -33.92 14.54
N ASP A 38 2.00 -35.22 14.69
CA ASP A 38 1.30 -36.09 15.65
C ASP A 38 1.88 -35.98 17.07
N ASP A 39 3.12 -35.49 17.23
CA ASP A 39 3.72 -35.17 18.51
C ASP A 39 3.74 -33.66 18.75
N VAL A 40 2.84 -33.20 19.62
CA VAL A 40 2.71 -31.79 20.02
C VAL A 40 4.03 -31.22 20.59
N ARG A 41 4.97 -32.07 21.02
CA ARG A 41 6.26 -31.69 21.60
C ARG A 41 7.44 -31.78 20.65
N ALA A 42 7.23 -32.21 19.41
CA ALA A 42 8.28 -32.36 18.39
C ALA A 42 9.16 -31.11 18.23
N LEU A 43 8.58 -29.91 18.34
CA LEU A 43 9.31 -28.64 18.22
C LEU A 43 10.14 -28.26 19.47
N THR A 44 10.00 -29.01 20.56
CA THR A 44 10.63 -28.71 21.87
C THR A 44 11.51 -29.83 22.39
N ALA A 45 11.57 -30.98 21.70
CA ALA A 45 12.34 -32.14 22.13
C ALA A 45 13.84 -31.86 22.21
N ASP A 46 14.33 -31.00 21.31
CA ASP A 46 15.74 -30.61 21.20
C ASP A 46 16.01 -29.28 21.91
N TYR A 47 14.95 -28.65 22.44
CA TYR A 47 15.03 -27.40 23.16
C TYR A 47 15.34 -27.69 24.63
N THR A 48 16.63 -27.69 24.97
CA THR A 48 17.05 -27.59 26.37
C THR A 48 17.07 -26.12 26.78
N GLU A 49 16.13 -25.73 27.62
CA GLU A 49 16.10 -24.41 28.24
C GLU A 49 17.33 -24.28 29.16
N ASP A 50 18.34 -23.50 28.76
CA ASP A 50 19.55 -23.25 29.55
C ASP A 50 19.19 -22.52 30.85
N LYS A 51 18.90 -23.28 31.90
CA LYS A 51 18.49 -22.76 33.22
C LYS A 51 19.52 -21.81 33.85
N GLU A 52 20.79 -21.92 33.47
CA GLU A 52 21.83 -20.99 33.91
C GLU A 52 21.68 -19.59 33.31
N SER A 53 21.13 -19.46 32.10
CA SER A 53 20.90 -18.17 31.45
C SER A 53 19.73 -17.39 32.10
N LEU A 54 18.71 -18.10 32.60
CA LEU A 54 17.55 -17.50 33.27
C LEU A 54 17.83 -17.09 34.71
N ALA A 55 18.74 -17.77 35.41
CA ALA A 55 19.12 -17.42 36.78
C ALA A 55 19.99 -16.14 36.87
N ALA A 56 20.74 -15.82 35.81
CA ALA A 56 21.58 -14.63 35.73
C ALA A 56 20.81 -13.36 35.34
N VAL A 57 19.62 -13.51 34.74
CA VAL A 57 18.75 -12.38 34.39
C VAL A 57 17.68 -12.27 35.49
N HIS A 58 17.90 -11.36 36.44
CA HIS A 58 16.85 -10.91 37.36
C HIS A 58 15.77 -10.12 36.58
N LEU A 59 14.93 -10.82 35.82
CA LEU A 59 13.75 -10.29 35.10
C LEU A 59 12.65 -9.73 36.03
N THR A 60 12.91 -9.66 37.34
CA THR A 60 11.95 -9.20 38.34
C THR A 60 12.16 -7.75 38.78
N ASP A 61 13.28 -7.13 38.40
CA ASP A 61 13.61 -5.74 38.78
C ASP A 61 13.20 -4.73 37.69
N TYR A 62 12.02 -4.91 37.09
CA TYR A 62 11.39 -3.84 36.33
C TYR A 62 10.70 -2.90 37.31
N ASP A 63 11.42 -1.88 37.77
CA ASP A 63 10.80 -0.77 38.50
C ASP A 63 9.92 0.03 37.52
N THR A 64 8.64 -0.31 37.52
CA THR A 64 7.57 0.38 36.78
C THR A 64 6.86 1.41 37.66
N GLY A 65 7.33 1.59 38.91
CA GLY A 65 6.81 2.60 39.82
C GLY A 65 7.12 3.99 39.29
N THR A 66 6.10 4.83 39.11
CA THR A 66 6.28 6.24 38.78
C THR A 66 6.08 7.09 40.02
N THR A 67 6.97 8.06 40.23
CA THR A 67 6.81 9.11 41.26
C THR A 67 6.11 10.34 40.71
N ALA A 68 5.80 10.36 39.41
CA ALA A 68 5.10 11.44 38.74
C ALA A 68 3.64 11.52 39.18
N SER A 69 3.16 12.74 39.44
CA SER A 69 1.74 13.02 39.61
C SER A 69 1.02 12.77 38.28
N TYR A 70 -0.07 12.01 38.31
CA TYR A 70 -0.97 11.83 37.18
C TYR A 70 -2.23 12.66 37.44
N GLU A 71 -2.37 13.75 36.72
CA GLU A 71 -3.40 14.76 36.88
C GLU A 71 -4.25 14.90 35.61
N ASP A 72 -5.37 15.63 35.71
CA ASP A 72 -6.31 15.80 34.59
C ASP A 72 -5.63 16.36 33.32
N GLN A 73 -4.58 17.18 33.49
CA GLN A 73 -3.80 17.79 32.40
C GLN A 73 -2.91 16.80 31.63
N ASP A 74 -2.66 15.60 32.16
CA ASP A 74 -1.86 14.57 31.49
C ASP A 74 -2.69 13.80 30.44
N ILE A 75 -4.01 13.97 30.44
CA ILE A 75 -4.90 13.42 29.42
C ILE A 75 -4.86 14.29 28.17
N GLN A 76 -4.25 13.77 27.10
CA GLN A 76 -4.18 14.45 25.80
C GLN A 76 -5.26 13.94 24.84
N VAL A 77 -5.98 14.87 24.20
CA VAL A 77 -6.91 14.59 23.11
C VAL A 77 -6.23 15.00 21.81
N LEU A 78 -6.05 14.05 20.89
CA LEU A 78 -5.54 14.31 19.55
C LEU A 78 -6.72 14.53 18.60
N GLU A 79 -6.82 15.73 18.02
CA GLU A 79 -7.93 16.09 17.15
C GLU A 79 -7.62 15.83 15.67
N GLY A 80 -8.66 15.50 14.89
CA GLY A 80 -8.57 15.35 13.45
C GLY A 80 -7.46 14.40 12.98
N LEU A 81 -6.56 14.91 12.14
CA LEU A 81 -5.48 14.14 11.53
C LEU A 81 -4.19 14.08 12.37
N GLU A 82 -4.14 14.78 13.50
CA GLU A 82 -2.99 14.71 14.41
C GLU A 82 -2.79 13.28 14.94
N ALA A 83 -3.89 12.60 15.27
CA ALA A 83 -3.87 11.21 15.73
C ALA A 83 -3.22 10.27 14.70
N VAL A 84 -3.49 10.49 13.40
CA VAL A 84 -2.91 9.71 12.30
C VAL A 84 -1.40 9.91 12.24
N ARG A 85 -0.95 11.16 12.30
CA ARG A 85 0.48 11.48 12.26
C ARG A 85 1.24 10.98 13.48
N LYS A 86 0.60 10.98 14.66
CA LYS A 86 1.21 10.49 15.91
C LYS A 86 1.29 8.96 15.97
N ARG A 87 0.33 8.27 15.35
CA ARG A 87 0.18 6.81 15.37
C ARG A 87 -0.05 6.23 13.95
N PRO A 88 0.85 6.46 12.99
CA PRO A 88 0.64 6.06 11.59
C PRO A 88 0.47 4.55 11.43
N GLY A 89 1.18 3.73 12.22
CA GLY A 89 1.07 2.27 12.17
C GLY A 89 -0.34 1.73 12.43
N MET A 90 -1.20 2.46 13.16
CA MET A 90 -2.59 2.07 13.35
C MET A 90 -3.42 2.16 12.05
N TYR A 91 -3.03 3.05 11.13
CA TYR A 91 -3.78 3.34 9.90
C TYR A 91 -3.18 2.66 8.67
N ILE A 92 -1.84 2.61 8.58
CA ILE A 92 -1.14 2.06 7.41
C ILE A 92 -0.28 0.82 7.70
N GLY A 93 -0.31 0.33 8.96
CA GLY A 93 0.42 -0.86 9.40
C GLY A 93 1.81 -0.56 9.95
N ASP A 94 2.67 0.10 9.16
CA ASP A 94 4.00 0.54 9.59
C ASP A 94 4.45 1.80 8.82
N THR A 95 5.63 2.33 9.14
CA THR A 95 6.24 3.48 8.46
C THR A 95 7.48 3.11 7.63
N THR A 96 7.55 1.85 7.19
CA THR A 96 8.59 1.34 6.28
C THR A 96 8.15 1.56 4.82
N ALA A 97 8.93 1.06 3.85
CA ALA A 97 8.53 1.03 2.44
C ALA A 97 7.13 0.44 2.23
N ARG A 98 6.72 -0.58 3.02
CA ARG A 98 5.39 -1.18 2.91
C ARG A 98 4.28 -0.17 3.23
N GLY A 99 4.39 0.53 4.36
CA GLY A 99 3.45 1.59 4.73
C GLY A 99 3.41 2.75 3.73
N MET A 100 4.56 3.12 3.17
CA MET A 100 4.64 4.17 2.14
C MET A 100 3.90 3.76 0.85
N HIS A 101 4.09 2.52 0.36
CA HIS A 101 3.33 2.00 -0.78
C HIS A 101 1.84 1.89 -0.48
N HIS A 102 1.46 1.63 0.77
CA HIS A 102 0.06 1.61 1.19
C HIS A 102 -0.65 2.94 0.91
N LEU A 103 0.05 4.08 1.04
CA LEU A 103 -0.51 5.37 0.68
C LEU A 103 -0.96 5.42 -0.79
N ILE A 104 -0.14 4.86 -1.68
CA ILE A 104 -0.45 4.78 -3.10
C ILE A 104 -1.65 3.86 -3.32
N TYR A 105 -1.67 2.71 -2.64
CA TYR A 105 -2.76 1.74 -2.75
C TYR A 105 -4.10 2.32 -2.33
N GLU A 106 -4.14 3.14 -1.27
CA GLU A 106 -5.37 3.81 -0.81
C GLU A 106 -5.97 4.75 -1.87
N ILE A 107 -5.12 5.56 -2.54
CA ILE A 107 -5.60 6.45 -3.60
C ILE A 107 -6.06 5.64 -4.82
N VAL A 108 -5.27 4.66 -5.26
CA VAL A 108 -5.65 3.84 -6.42
C VAL A 108 -6.90 3.00 -6.14
N ALA A 109 -7.08 2.50 -4.91
CA ALA A 109 -8.28 1.76 -4.53
C ALA A 109 -9.55 2.62 -4.66
N ASN A 110 -9.47 3.93 -4.38
CA ASN A 110 -10.59 4.84 -4.62
C ASN A 110 -10.96 4.96 -6.10
N SER A 111 -9.97 5.00 -6.99
CA SER A 111 -10.17 4.98 -8.44
C SER A 111 -10.73 3.64 -8.94
N VAL A 112 -10.28 2.52 -8.36
CA VAL A 112 -10.82 1.18 -8.67
C VAL A 112 -12.28 1.06 -8.21
N ASP A 113 -12.65 1.66 -7.08
CA ASP A 113 -14.06 1.66 -6.64
C ASP A 113 -14.97 2.45 -7.60
N GLU A 114 -14.47 3.49 -8.27
CA GLU A 114 -15.20 4.13 -9.39
C GLU A 114 -15.39 3.18 -10.57
N ALA A 115 -14.38 2.35 -10.86
CA ALA A 115 -14.45 1.39 -11.93
C ALA A 115 -15.39 0.22 -11.63
N LEU A 116 -15.38 -0.30 -10.40
CA LEU A 116 -16.33 -1.31 -9.93
C LEU A 116 -17.77 -0.81 -10.00
N ALA A 117 -17.97 0.50 -9.87
CA ALA A 117 -19.26 1.15 -10.04
C ALA A 117 -19.60 1.48 -11.51
N GLY A 118 -18.76 1.09 -12.47
CA GLY A 118 -18.96 1.28 -13.91
C GLY A 118 -18.77 2.71 -14.39
N ARG A 119 -18.03 3.54 -13.65
CA ARG A 119 -17.82 4.98 -13.94
C ARG A 119 -16.40 5.34 -14.37
N CYS A 120 -15.46 4.41 -14.29
CA CYS A 120 -14.05 4.60 -14.63
C CYS A 120 -13.56 3.39 -15.43
N ASP A 121 -12.81 3.63 -16.50
CA ASP A 121 -12.18 2.60 -17.33
C ASP A 121 -10.66 2.79 -17.50
N SER A 122 -10.12 3.92 -17.01
CA SER A 122 -8.70 4.25 -17.13
C SER A 122 -8.17 4.84 -15.82
N ILE A 123 -7.10 4.24 -15.31
CA ILE A 123 -6.35 4.72 -14.15
C ILE A 123 -4.88 4.86 -14.53
N GLU A 124 -4.29 6.03 -14.32
CA GLU A 124 -2.87 6.30 -14.52
C GLU A 124 -2.18 6.53 -13.18
N VAL A 125 -1.11 5.78 -12.92
CA VAL A 125 -0.27 5.92 -11.74
C VAL A 125 1.13 6.30 -12.21
N THR A 126 1.61 7.48 -11.80
CA THR A 126 2.92 7.99 -12.19
C THR A 126 3.77 8.26 -10.96
N VAL A 127 4.98 7.70 -10.94
CA VAL A 127 6.03 8.06 -9.99
C VAL A 127 6.84 9.20 -10.61
N LEU A 128 6.85 10.37 -9.97
CA LEU A 128 7.49 11.58 -10.48
C LEU A 128 8.97 11.67 -10.03
N PRO A 129 9.81 12.48 -10.70
CA PRO A 129 11.24 12.62 -10.38
C PRO A 129 11.56 13.01 -8.93
N ASP A 130 10.64 13.70 -8.25
CA ASP A 130 10.81 14.15 -6.86
C ASP A 130 10.26 13.15 -5.83
N GLN A 131 9.99 11.91 -6.25
CA GLN A 131 9.34 10.83 -5.50
C GLN A 131 7.88 11.10 -5.12
N SER A 132 7.27 12.16 -5.65
CA SER A 132 5.82 12.33 -5.53
C SER A 132 5.09 11.35 -6.44
N ILE A 133 3.84 11.05 -6.07
CA ILE A 133 3.00 10.07 -6.74
C ILE A 133 1.78 10.79 -7.28
N ARG A 134 1.50 10.62 -8.57
CA ARG A 134 0.32 11.14 -9.24
C ARG A 134 -0.59 9.97 -9.63
N VAL A 135 -1.82 9.99 -9.15
CA VAL A 135 -2.88 9.05 -9.55
C VAL A 135 -3.97 9.83 -10.24
N GLU A 136 -4.33 9.43 -11.45
CA GLU A 136 -5.37 10.04 -12.28
C GLU A 136 -6.38 8.97 -12.69
N ASP A 137 -7.67 9.24 -12.47
CA ASP A 137 -8.77 8.43 -12.97
C ASP A 137 -9.74 9.26 -13.79
N ASN A 138 -10.48 8.58 -14.67
CA ASN A 138 -11.55 9.18 -15.46
C ASN A 138 -12.95 8.91 -14.88
N GLY A 139 -13.03 8.73 -13.55
CA GLY A 139 -14.29 8.55 -12.83
C GLY A 139 -15.20 9.77 -12.88
N ILE A 140 -16.24 9.79 -12.03
CA ILE A 140 -17.18 10.93 -11.96
C ILE A 140 -16.59 12.18 -11.26
N GLY A 141 -15.43 12.03 -10.61
CA GLY A 141 -14.82 13.05 -9.76
C GLY A 141 -15.47 13.16 -8.38
N ILE A 142 -14.67 13.43 -7.35
CA ILE A 142 -15.17 13.62 -5.96
C ILE A 142 -16.22 14.76 -5.91
N PRO A 143 -17.27 14.69 -5.07
CA PRO A 143 -18.19 15.82 -4.92
C PRO A 143 -17.49 17.09 -4.44
N VAL A 144 -17.78 18.22 -5.10
CA VAL A 144 -17.14 19.53 -4.87
C VAL A 144 -18.07 20.54 -4.18
N GLY A 145 -19.34 20.18 -4.00
CA GLY A 145 -20.32 21.00 -3.28
C GLY A 145 -20.04 21.08 -1.78
N ILE A 146 -20.65 22.05 -1.10
CA ILE A 146 -20.57 22.20 0.35
C ILE A 146 -21.27 21.01 1.03
N HIS A 147 -20.56 20.35 1.95
CA HIS A 147 -21.10 19.24 2.73
C HIS A 147 -22.14 19.77 3.74
N PRO A 148 -23.35 19.18 3.80
CA PRO A 148 -24.48 19.78 4.53
C PRO A 148 -24.25 19.94 6.04
N THR A 149 -23.49 19.04 6.67
CA THR A 149 -23.23 19.09 8.12
C THR A 149 -21.88 19.71 8.47
N ALA A 150 -20.87 19.58 7.60
CA ALA A 150 -19.52 20.05 7.88
C ALA A 150 -19.32 21.51 7.45
N GLY A 151 -20.14 22.03 6.55
CA GLY A 151 -20.09 23.43 6.10
C GLY A 151 -18.89 23.79 5.22
N ILE A 152 -18.04 22.82 4.89
CA ILE A 152 -16.87 22.96 4.00
C ILE A 152 -17.06 22.11 2.72
N PRO A 153 -16.28 22.32 1.65
CA PRO A 153 -16.37 21.52 0.44
C PRO A 153 -16.24 20.02 0.70
N THR A 154 -17.03 19.20 0.01
CA THR A 154 -17.06 17.75 0.27
C THR A 154 -15.74 17.06 -0.05
N VAL A 155 -15.01 17.54 -1.06
CA VAL A 155 -13.63 17.09 -1.33
C VAL A 155 -12.69 17.40 -0.18
N GLU A 156 -12.88 18.51 0.52
CA GLU A 156 -12.10 18.84 1.72
C GLU A 156 -12.45 17.88 2.87
N VAL A 157 -13.74 17.66 3.12
CA VAL A 157 -14.22 16.69 4.14
C VAL A 157 -13.57 15.31 3.96
N VAL A 158 -13.54 14.79 2.74
CA VAL A 158 -12.96 13.46 2.44
C VAL A 158 -11.46 13.39 2.73
N HIS A 159 -10.74 14.51 2.68
CA HIS A 159 -9.30 14.57 2.90
C HIS A 159 -8.89 15.08 4.28
N THR A 160 -9.79 15.66 5.07
CA THR A 160 -9.47 16.25 6.39
C THR A 160 -10.20 15.59 7.56
N MET A 161 -11.24 14.79 7.30
CA MET A 161 -12.03 14.13 8.34
C MET A 161 -11.91 12.61 8.25
N LEU A 162 -11.57 11.97 9.37
CA LEU A 162 -11.66 10.51 9.49
C LEU A 162 -13.13 10.06 9.52
N HIS A 163 -13.38 8.87 8.98
CA HIS A 163 -14.71 8.26 8.91
C HIS A 163 -15.72 9.09 8.10
N ALA A 164 -15.24 9.76 7.04
CA ALA A 164 -16.05 10.50 6.10
C ALA A 164 -15.94 9.88 4.70
N GLY A 165 -17.08 9.56 4.08
CA GLY A 165 -17.10 8.94 2.76
C GLY A 165 -18.48 8.45 2.32
N GLY A 166 -18.62 8.14 1.04
CA GLY A 166 -19.87 7.64 0.44
C GLY A 166 -20.05 6.11 0.50
N LYS A 167 -19.10 5.39 1.10
CA LYS A 167 -18.98 3.92 1.02
C LYS A 167 -19.50 3.18 2.26
N PHE A 168 -20.33 3.82 3.09
CA PHE A 168 -20.91 3.23 4.30
C PHE A 168 -22.20 2.43 4.05
N GLY A 169 -22.34 1.79 2.88
CA GLY A 169 -23.54 1.02 2.49
C GLY A 169 -24.64 1.84 1.81
N GLY A 170 -24.31 3.02 1.28
CA GLY A 170 -25.24 3.81 0.44
C GLY A 170 -25.27 3.33 -1.02
N GLU A 171 -26.25 3.81 -1.79
CA GLU A 171 -26.46 3.42 -3.21
C GLU A 171 -25.31 3.83 -4.16
N ALA A 172 -24.41 4.72 -3.73
CA ALA A 172 -23.34 5.25 -4.57
C ALA A 172 -22.30 4.18 -5.01
N TYR A 173 -22.08 3.16 -4.17
CA TYR A 173 -21.20 2.02 -4.43
C TYR A 173 -21.88 0.75 -3.91
N SER A 174 -22.36 -0.10 -4.83
CA SER A 174 -22.99 -1.38 -4.48
C SER A 174 -21.97 -2.39 -3.94
N VAL A 175 -20.73 -2.32 -4.42
CA VAL A 175 -19.56 -3.06 -3.93
C VAL A 175 -18.37 -2.12 -3.98
N SER A 176 -17.58 -2.06 -2.90
CA SER A 176 -16.33 -1.29 -2.84
C SER A 176 -15.31 -1.99 -1.93
N GLY A 177 -14.02 -1.83 -2.25
CA GLY A 177 -12.92 -2.23 -1.37
C GLY A 177 -12.76 -1.28 -0.18
N GLY A 178 -13.02 0.02 -0.39
CA GLY A 178 -13.02 1.00 0.70
C GLY A 178 -14.30 0.95 1.54
N LEU A 179 -14.17 0.79 2.86
CA LEU A 179 -15.31 0.70 3.80
C LEU A 179 -15.17 1.61 5.03
N HIS A 180 -13.95 2.01 5.38
CA HIS A 180 -13.69 2.72 6.64
C HIS A 180 -13.86 4.25 6.56
N GLY A 181 -13.79 4.82 5.34
CA GLY A 181 -13.84 6.26 5.13
C GLY A 181 -12.65 7.01 5.72
N VAL A 182 -11.46 6.40 5.71
CA VAL A 182 -10.22 7.01 6.27
C VAL A 182 -9.10 7.17 5.25
N GLY A 183 -9.08 6.38 4.16
CA GLY A 183 -7.94 6.25 3.25
C GLY A 183 -7.35 7.58 2.75
N ALA A 184 -8.14 8.36 2.01
CA ALA A 184 -7.67 9.63 1.44
C ALA A 184 -7.22 10.64 2.52
N ALA A 185 -7.92 10.70 3.66
CA ALA A 185 -7.55 11.55 4.78
C ALA A 185 -6.24 11.10 5.46
N VAL A 186 -6.00 9.80 5.57
CA VAL A 186 -4.73 9.24 6.06
C VAL A 186 -3.59 9.57 5.10
N VAL A 187 -3.80 9.44 3.79
CA VAL A 187 -2.78 9.82 2.79
C VAL A 187 -2.46 11.30 2.89
N ASN A 188 -3.47 12.17 3.02
CA ASN A 188 -3.26 13.60 3.24
C ASN A 188 -2.46 13.88 4.52
N ALA A 189 -2.85 13.26 5.63
CA ALA A 189 -2.17 13.41 6.93
C ALA A 189 -0.69 13.03 6.87
N LEU A 190 -0.35 11.96 6.14
CA LEU A 190 1.00 11.39 6.07
C LEU A 190 1.81 11.89 4.86
N SER A 191 1.30 12.88 4.15
CA SER A 191 2.02 13.55 3.05
C SER A 191 2.65 14.86 3.51
N GLU A 192 3.82 15.20 2.99
CA GLU A 192 4.40 16.54 3.11
C GLU A 192 3.43 17.55 2.49
N TRP A 193 2.94 17.22 1.29
CA TRP A 193 1.88 17.95 0.60
C TRP A 193 1.02 17.01 -0.24
N MET A 194 -0.22 17.43 -0.47
CA MET A 194 -1.16 16.77 -1.38
C MET A 194 -1.91 17.82 -2.18
N GLU A 195 -2.06 17.58 -3.48
CA GLU A 195 -2.85 18.37 -4.41
C GLU A 195 -3.92 17.49 -5.04
N VAL A 196 -5.15 17.99 -5.05
CA VAL A 196 -6.28 17.28 -5.66
C VAL A 196 -6.91 18.18 -6.70
N VAL A 197 -6.96 17.69 -7.94
CA VAL A 197 -7.72 18.29 -9.03
C VAL A 197 -8.95 17.42 -9.28
N VAL A 198 -10.13 18.03 -9.20
CA VAL A 198 -11.39 17.37 -9.51
C VAL A 198 -12.00 18.00 -10.75
N ASN A 199 -12.14 17.19 -11.79
CA ASN A 199 -12.88 17.57 -12.98
C ASN A 199 -14.30 17.03 -12.86
N ARG A 200 -15.28 17.91 -12.72
CA ARG A 200 -16.69 17.55 -12.51
C ARG A 200 -17.61 18.66 -12.99
N ASN A 201 -18.76 18.31 -13.58
CA ASN A 201 -19.76 19.27 -14.08
C ASN A 201 -19.20 20.30 -15.07
N GLY A 202 -18.23 19.90 -15.92
CA GLY A 202 -17.61 20.78 -16.91
C GLY A 202 -16.61 21.79 -16.34
N GLN A 203 -16.23 21.67 -15.07
CA GLN A 203 -15.29 22.56 -14.39
C GLN A 203 -14.15 21.77 -13.73
N SER A 204 -12.96 22.35 -13.74
CA SER A 204 -11.79 21.86 -13.00
C SER A 204 -11.68 22.61 -11.68
N HIS A 205 -11.45 21.88 -10.60
CA HIS A 205 -11.39 22.40 -9.23
C HIS A 205 -10.09 21.94 -8.61
N TYR A 206 -9.40 22.82 -7.90
CA TYR A 206 -8.11 22.54 -7.25
C TYR A 206 -8.19 22.85 -5.76
N ILE A 207 -7.59 21.97 -4.97
CA ILE A 207 -7.40 22.13 -3.52
C ILE A 207 -6.01 21.59 -3.15
N ARG A 208 -5.35 22.24 -2.19
CA ARG A 208 -4.00 21.86 -1.74
C ARG A 208 -3.96 21.74 -0.23
N PHE A 209 -3.24 20.72 0.22
CA PHE A 209 -3.01 20.41 1.61
C PHE A 209 -1.51 20.28 1.91
N GLU A 210 -1.14 20.56 3.15
CA GLU A 210 0.19 20.29 3.69
C GLU A 210 0.04 19.61 5.05
N ARG A 211 0.55 18.37 5.17
CA ARG A 211 0.48 17.56 6.39
C ARG A 211 -0.93 17.43 6.99
N GLY A 212 -1.95 17.30 6.14
CA GLY A 212 -3.35 17.18 6.55
C GLY A 212 -4.12 18.51 6.57
N GLU A 213 -3.45 19.65 6.58
CA GLU A 213 -4.08 20.96 6.70
C GLU A 213 -4.39 21.58 5.33
N THR A 214 -5.57 22.16 5.16
CA THR A 214 -5.94 22.89 3.94
C THR A 214 -5.16 24.20 3.84
N VAL A 215 -4.20 24.27 2.92
CA VAL A 215 -3.38 25.48 2.67
C VAL A 215 -3.86 26.29 1.49
N THR A 216 -4.61 25.68 0.57
CA THR A 216 -5.33 26.39 -0.50
C THR A 216 -6.75 25.87 -0.51
N PRO A 217 -7.77 26.71 -0.20
CA PRO A 217 -9.16 26.28 -0.23
C PRO A 217 -9.60 25.94 -1.65
N LEU A 218 -10.65 25.13 -1.78
CA LEU A 218 -11.18 24.71 -3.08
C LEU A 218 -11.45 25.91 -3.99
N MET A 219 -10.82 25.92 -5.16
CA MET A 219 -11.00 26.95 -6.18
C MET A 219 -11.29 26.34 -7.54
N VAL A 220 -12.11 27.02 -8.34
CA VAL A 220 -12.34 26.65 -9.75
C VAL A 220 -11.18 27.19 -10.59
N THR A 221 -10.49 26.32 -11.32
CA THR A 221 -9.31 26.66 -12.13
C THR A 221 -9.64 26.87 -13.60
N GLY A 222 -10.79 26.39 -14.08
CA GLY A 222 -11.22 26.59 -15.46
C GLY A 222 -12.26 25.57 -15.95
N PRO A 223 -12.61 25.59 -17.25
CA PRO A 223 -13.45 24.57 -17.85
C PRO A 223 -12.71 23.23 -17.96
N ALA A 224 -13.44 22.12 -17.81
CA ALA A 224 -12.93 20.76 -17.99
C ALA A 224 -13.77 20.02 -19.04
N ALA A 225 -13.10 19.33 -19.97
CA ALA A 225 -13.75 18.57 -21.03
C ALA A 225 -14.17 17.15 -20.58
N HIS A 226 -13.52 16.64 -19.54
CA HIS A 226 -13.71 15.27 -19.04
C HIS A 226 -14.00 15.32 -17.53
N SER A 227 -14.50 14.22 -16.98
CA SER A 227 -14.60 14.02 -15.53
C SER A 227 -13.42 13.21 -15.02
N GLY A 228 -13.14 13.30 -13.72
CA GLY A 228 -12.08 12.51 -13.10
C GLY A 228 -11.52 13.16 -11.85
N THR A 229 -10.69 12.41 -11.14
CA THR A 229 -9.90 12.91 -10.02
C THR A 229 -8.42 12.70 -10.31
N ILE A 230 -7.63 13.73 -10.06
CA ILE A 230 -6.17 13.66 -10.09
C ILE A 230 -5.69 13.98 -8.67
N THR A 231 -5.04 13.03 -8.02
CA THR A 231 -4.41 13.24 -6.72
C THR A 231 -2.91 13.12 -6.90
N THR A 232 -2.19 14.19 -6.58
CA THR A 232 -0.72 14.19 -6.52
C THR A 232 -0.29 14.41 -5.09
N PHE A 233 0.55 13.54 -4.55
CA PHE A 233 1.00 13.67 -3.17
C PHE A 233 2.46 13.27 -3.02
N LYS A 234 3.12 13.86 -2.02
CA LYS A 234 4.49 13.50 -1.65
C LYS A 234 4.51 12.97 -0.22
N PRO A 235 4.92 11.70 0.02
CA PRO A 235 4.98 11.17 1.38
C PRO A 235 5.91 11.99 2.28
N ASP A 236 5.55 12.16 3.57
CA ASP A 236 6.27 13.05 4.48
C ASP A 236 7.61 12.42 4.95
N PRO A 237 8.77 13.04 4.68
CA PRO A 237 10.07 12.56 5.18
C PRO A 237 10.18 12.53 6.71
N LEU A 238 9.28 13.23 7.43
CA LEU A 238 9.23 13.17 8.89
C LEU A 238 8.54 11.91 9.42
N ILE A 239 7.79 11.20 8.58
CA ILE A 239 7.07 9.98 8.93
C ILE A 239 7.80 8.75 8.39
N PHE A 240 8.25 8.81 7.13
CA PHE A 240 8.85 7.68 6.43
C PHE A 240 10.36 7.84 6.33
N SER A 241 11.10 6.78 6.67
CA SER A 241 12.55 6.72 6.47
C SER A 241 12.95 6.42 5.02
N GLU A 242 12.04 5.84 4.24
CA GLU A 242 12.24 5.43 2.86
C GLU A 242 11.10 5.96 2.00
N LEU A 243 11.45 6.81 1.02
CA LEU A 243 10.49 7.50 0.16
C LEU A 243 10.53 6.98 -1.29
N GLU A 244 11.42 6.06 -1.59
CA GLU A 244 11.57 5.54 -2.93
C GLU A 244 10.52 4.47 -3.21
N ALA A 245 9.62 4.76 -4.16
CA ALA A 245 8.65 3.79 -4.64
C ALA A 245 9.34 2.69 -5.45
N ASP A 246 9.06 1.44 -5.09
CA ASP A 246 9.49 0.24 -5.79
C ASP A 246 8.55 -0.03 -6.97
N PHE A 247 9.07 0.25 -8.17
CA PHE A 247 8.28 0.16 -9.39
C PHE A 247 7.91 -1.28 -9.77
N ASP A 248 8.74 -2.26 -9.43
CA ASP A 248 8.48 -3.67 -9.74
C ASP A 248 7.43 -4.25 -8.78
N LEU A 249 7.46 -3.86 -7.51
CA LEU A 249 6.41 -4.16 -6.54
C LEU A 249 5.07 -3.57 -6.98
N MET A 250 5.05 -2.29 -7.37
CA MET A 250 3.87 -1.63 -7.92
C MET A 250 3.35 -2.35 -9.18
N THR A 251 4.25 -2.72 -10.10
CA THR A 251 3.89 -3.45 -11.33
C THR A 251 3.22 -4.77 -11.00
N THR A 252 3.73 -5.53 -10.03
CA THR A 252 3.14 -6.80 -9.61
C THR A 252 1.75 -6.59 -9.02
N ARG A 253 1.61 -5.64 -8.09
CA ARG A 253 0.34 -5.33 -7.44
C ARG A 253 -0.74 -4.87 -8.42
N TYR A 254 -0.42 -3.97 -9.33
CA TYR A 254 -1.39 -3.44 -10.29
C TYR A 254 -1.66 -4.40 -11.43
N ARG A 255 -0.77 -5.36 -11.71
CA ARG A 255 -1.07 -6.47 -12.60
C ARG A 255 -2.17 -7.34 -12.01
N GLU A 256 -2.04 -7.77 -10.74
CA GLU A 256 -3.08 -8.52 -10.03
C GLU A 256 -4.41 -7.77 -10.04
N MET A 257 -4.37 -6.46 -9.80
CA MET A 257 -5.58 -5.64 -9.77
C MET A 257 -6.23 -5.49 -11.15
N ALA A 258 -5.45 -5.33 -12.22
CA ALA A 258 -5.96 -5.28 -13.58
C ALA A 258 -6.56 -6.63 -14.03
N PHE A 259 -6.02 -7.76 -13.57
CA PHE A 259 -6.63 -9.09 -13.77
C PHE A 259 -8.01 -9.17 -13.09
N LEU A 260 -8.12 -8.75 -11.83
CA LEU A 260 -9.40 -8.76 -11.11
C LEU A 260 -10.44 -7.77 -11.66
N ASN A 261 -10.02 -6.76 -12.42
CA ASN A 261 -10.88 -5.69 -12.94
C ASN A 261 -10.76 -5.59 -14.47
N ARG A 262 -11.33 -6.57 -15.18
CA ARG A 262 -11.24 -6.72 -16.65
C ARG A 262 -11.61 -5.48 -17.48
N ASP A 263 -12.47 -4.62 -16.93
CA ASP A 263 -13.02 -3.45 -17.61
C ASP A 263 -12.16 -2.19 -17.38
N VAL A 264 -11.02 -2.31 -16.69
CA VAL A 264 -10.12 -1.20 -16.33
C VAL A 264 -8.74 -1.37 -16.94
N ALA A 265 -8.26 -0.32 -17.61
CA ALA A 265 -6.87 -0.19 -17.98
C ALA A 265 -6.11 0.57 -16.89
N ILE A 266 -5.05 -0.05 -16.35
CA ILE A 266 -4.12 0.60 -15.43
C ILE A 266 -2.81 0.87 -16.15
N THR A 267 -2.42 2.14 -16.26
CA THR A 267 -1.12 2.54 -16.80
C THR A 267 -0.22 2.98 -15.67
N LEU A 268 0.89 2.27 -15.48
CA LEU A 268 1.92 2.61 -14.51
C LEU A 268 3.14 3.21 -15.24
N THR A 269 3.59 4.38 -14.78
CA THR A 269 4.68 5.15 -15.40
C THR A 269 5.75 5.52 -14.36
N ASP A 270 7.00 5.14 -14.61
CA ASP A 270 8.16 5.64 -13.87
C ASP A 270 8.77 6.81 -14.65
N ALA A 271 8.50 8.03 -14.19
CA ALA A 271 9.05 9.24 -14.79
C ALA A 271 10.39 9.67 -14.16
N ARG A 272 10.97 8.87 -13.25
CA ARG A 272 12.28 9.15 -12.65
C ARG A 272 13.44 8.81 -13.59
N VAL A 273 13.20 7.96 -14.58
CA VAL A 273 14.17 7.50 -15.57
C VAL A 273 13.88 8.05 -16.96
N GLU A 274 14.91 8.15 -17.79
CA GLU A 274 14.80 8.62 -19.18
C GLU A 274 15.34 7.57 -20.17
N PRO A 275 14.52 7.06 -21.12
CA PRO A 275 13.09 7.35 -21.29
C PRO A 275 12.23 6.76 -20.15
N ALA A 276 11.10 7.41 -19.86
CA ALA A 276 10.17 6.95 -18.84
C ALA A 276 9.73 5.49 -19.05
N LEU A 277 9.71 4.71 -17.96
CA LEU A 277 9.32 3.31 -18.01
C LEU A 277 7.80 3.20 -17.93
N VAL A 278 7.16 2.69 -18.98
CA VAL A 278 5.70 2.54 -19.01
C VAL A 278 5.29 1.07 -18.97
N ARG A 279 4.26 0.76 -18.17
CA ARG A 279 3.59 -0.54 -18.09
C ARG A 279 2.10 -0.33 -18.27
N LYS A 280 1.56 -0.82 -19.38
CA LYS A 280 0.12 -0.83 -19.65
C LYS A 280 -0.44 -2.19 -19.24
N LEU A 281 -1.37 -2.19 -18.30
CA LEU A 281 -1.93 -3.37 -17.67
C LEU A 281 -3.43 -3.38 -17.96
N HIS A 282 -3.84 -4.24 -18.90
CA HIS A 282 -5.24 -4.48 -19.24
C HIS A 282 -5.37 -5.92 -19.72
N TYR A 283 -6.27 -6.68 -19.10
CA TYR A 283 -6.39 -8.12 -19.30
C TYR A 283 -7.86 -8.50 -19.48
N GLU A 284 -8.27 -8.83 -20.71
CA GLU A 284 -9.66 -9.18 -21.05
C GLU A 284 -10.12 -10.51 -20.43
N GLY A 285 -9.18 -11.41 -20.12
CA GLY A 285 -9.45 -12.78 -19.68
C GLY A 285 -9.81 -12.94 -18.19
N GLY A 286 -9.56 -11.90 -17.38
CA GLY A 286 -9.52 -12.03 -15.93
C GLY A 286 -8.25 -12.71 -15.43
#